data_AF-A0A9X0U3Z1-F1
#
_entry.id   AF-A0A9X0U3Z1-F1
#
_cell.length_a   1.000
_cell.length_b   1.000
_cell.length_c   1.000
_cell.angle_alpha   90.00
_cell.angle_beta   90.00
_cell.angle_gamma   90.00
#
_symmetry.space_group_name_H-M   'P 1'
#
loop_
_entity.id
_entity.type
_entity.pdbx_description
1 polymer ?
#
loop_
_entity_poly.entity_id
_entity_poly.type
_entity_poly.pdbx_seq_one_letter_code
_entity_poly.pdbx_strand_id
1 'polypeptide(L)'
;MSTTATLASIGDDGVLNESLSPTLSNVWIDRDVSWLDFNERVLAEALDERTPLLERAKFLAIFTSNLDEFFMKRAVVLREEETEARRSLTRELRDRLTPMLQRQAECYRQVIIPVWLHMAFI
;
A
#
# COMPACT_ATOMS: atom_id res chain seq x y z
N MET A 1 14.24 26.96 19.75
CA MET A 1 13.04 26.50 19.03
C MET A 1 13.49 25.29 18.23
N SER A 2 13.15 24.08 18.67
CA SER A 2 13.56 22.86 17.95
C SER A 2 12.76 22.77 16.64
N THR A 3 13.47 22.84 15.52
CA THR A 3 12.91 22.62 14.19
C THR A 3 12.50 21.15 14.09
N THR A 4 11.20 20.86 14.14
CA THR A 4 10.69 19.51 13.86
C THR A 4 10.94 19.20 12.39
N ALA A 5 12.04 18.51 12.11
CA ALA A 5 12.37 17.99 10.80
C ALA A 5 11.42 16.83 10.50
N THR A 6 10.45 17.05 9.61
CA THR A 6 9.67 15.97 9.01
C THR A 6 10.59 15.21 8.06
N LEU A 7 10.89 13.96 8.41
CA LEU A 7 11.68 13.06 7.58
C LEU A 7 10.82 12.61 6.39
N ALA A 8 11.37 12.74 5.19
CA ALA A 8 10.74 12.30 3.94
C ALA A 8 11.52 11.15 3.30
N SER A 9 10.81 10.14 2.79
CA SER A 9 11.37 9.12 1.91
C SER A 9 11.63 9.71 0.51
N ILE A 10 12.88 10.08 0.23
CA ILE A 10 13.33 10.64 -1.07
C ILE A 10 14.27 9.65 -1.75
N GLY A 11 13.71 8.61 -2.39
CA GLY A 11 14.50 7.66 -3.19
C GLY A 11 13.85 6.28 -3.27
N ASP A 12 14.32 5.41 -4.19
CA ASP A 12 13.83 4.03 -4.34
C ASP A 12 14.46 3.08 -3.29
N ASP A 13 15.42 3.59 -2.53
CA ASP A 13 16.19 2.96 -1.47
C ASP A 13 15.51 3.05 -0.09
N GLY A 14 14.38 3.75 0.03
CA GLY A 14 13.59 3.79 1.27
C GLY A 14 14.28 4.50 2.43
N VAL A 15 15.33 5.27 2.14
CA VAL A 15 16.07 6.02 3.15
C VAL A 15 15.32 7.31 3.47
N LEU A 16 15.01 7.50 4.75
CA LEU A 16 14.44 8.74 5.30
C LEU A 16 15.54 9.81 5.34
N ASN A 17 15.89 10.40 4.19
CA ASN A 17 17.20 11.05 4.05
C ASN A 17 17.22 12.58 4.02
N GLU A 18 16.08 13.28 4.14
CA GLU A 18 16.12 14.74 4.15
C GLU A 18 15.13 15.40 5.11
N SER A 19 15.64 16.38 5.87
CA SER A 19 14.83 17.30 6.67
C SER A 19 14.17 18.30 5.74
N LEU A 20 12.85 18.20 5.55
CA LEU A 20 12.11 19.17 4.74
C LEU A 20 12.07 20.55 5.40
N SER A 21 12.04 21.59 4.57
CA SER A 21 11.75 22.95 5.05
C SER A 21 10.33 23.01 5.63
N PRO A 22 10.06 23.87 6.64
CA PRO A 22 8.73 23.92 7.27
C PRO A 22 7.58 24.18 6.29
N THR A 23 7.85 24.94 5.22
CA THR A 23 6.90 25.20 4.13
C THR A 23 6.60 23.96 3.29
N LEU A 24 7.59 23.09 3.07
CA LEU A 24 7.43 21.86 2.30
C LEU A 24 6.85 20.72 3.15
N SER A 25 7.12 20.69 4.46
CA SER A 25 6.61 19.66 5.37
C SER A 25 5.08 19.54 5.36
N ASN A 26 4.35 20.62 5.13
CA ASN A 26 2.88 20.64 5.13
C ASN A 26 2.25 20.21 3.79
N VAL A 27 3.03 20.21 2.70
CA VAL A 27 2.55 19.88 1.35
C VAL A 27 3.15 18.59 0.81
N TRP A 28 4.19 18.07 1.47
CA TRP A 28 4.83 16.82 1.11
C TRP A 28 4.03 15.63 1.61
N ILE A 29 3.79 14.66 0.72
CA ILE A 29 3.21 13.37 1.05
C ILE A 29 4.33 12.35 0.98
N ASP A 30 4.44 11.49 2.01
CA ASP A 30 5.44 10.44 2.00
C ASP A 30 5.24 9.50 0.79
N ARG A 31 6.36 9.06 0.20
CA ARG A 31 6.35 8.20 -0.97
C ARG A 31 5.63 6.89 -0.71
N ASP A 32 5.76 6.35 0.49
CA ASP A 32 5.23 5.05 0.86
C ASP A 32 3.72 5.11 0.98
N VAL A 33 3.24 6.20 1.57
CA VAL A 33 1.83 6.55 1.64
C VAL A 33 1.26 6.76 0.23
N SER A 34 1.95 7.53 -0.61
CA SER A 34 1.54 7.77 -2.00
C SER A 34 1.48 6.47 -2.81
N TRP A 35 2.41 5.55 -2.58
CA TRP A 35 2.44 4.24 -3.21
C TRP A 35 1.25 3.39 -2.75
N LEU A 36 0.90 3.39 -1.46
CA LEU A 36 -0.29 2.71 -0.95
C LEU A 36 -1.58 3.29 -1.54
N ASP A 37 -1.67 4.61 -1.66
CA ASP A 37 -2.82 5.29 -2.28
C ASP A 37 -2.98 4.90 -3.76
N PHE A 38 -1.87 4.69 -4.48
CA PHE A 38 -1.91 4.11 -5.82
C PHE A 38 -2.44 2.67 -5.80
N ASN A 39 -1.92 1.82 -4.91
CA ASN A 39 -2.33 0.42 -4.83
C ASN A 39 -3.80 0.28 -4.36
N GLU A 40 -4.32 1.24 -3.59
CA GLU A 40 -5.75 1.30 -3.26
C GLU A 40 -6.62 1.52 -4.49
N ARG A 41 -6.17 2.32 -5.47
CA ARG A 41 -6.89 2.49 -6.75
C ARG A 41 -6.88 1.20 -7.57
N VAL A 42 -5.78 0.47 -7.58
CA VAL A 42 -5.71 -0.87 -8.20
C VAL A 42 -6.71 -1.82 -7.55
N LEU A 43 -6.81 -1.81 -6.22
CA LEU A 43 -7.82 -2.59 -5.50
C LEU A 43 -9.24 -2.15 -5.87
N ALA A 44 -9.49 -0.84 -6.02
CA ALA A 44 -10.82 -0.34 -6.38
C ALA A 44 -11.33 -0.93 -7.72
N GLU A 45 -10.45 -1.09 -8.72
CA GLU A 45 -10.79 -1.74 -10.00
C GLU A 45 -11.21 -3.21 -9.83
N ALA A 46 -10.61 -3.93 -8.85
CA ALA A 46 -11.00 -5.28 -8.51
C ALA A 46 -12.35 -5.37 -7.76
N LEU A 47 -12.70 -4.33 -7.01
CA LEU A 47 -13.93 -4.28 -6.21
C LEU A 47 -15.13 -3.79 -7.03
N ASP A 48 -14.91 -3.08 -8.13
CA ASP A 48 -15.98 -2.57 -9.00
C ASP A 48 -16.75 -3.70 -9.69
N GLU A 49 -18.07 -3.73 -9.52
CA GLU A 49 -18.97 -4.70 -10.14
C GLU A 49 -19.10 -4.52 -11.65
N ARG A 50 -18.78 -3.33 -12.17
CA ARG A 50 -18.76 -3.03 -13.61
C ARG A 50 -17.56 -3.66 -14.31
N THR A 51 -16.52 -4.03 -13.56
CA THR A 51 -15.33 -4.69 -14.09
C THR A 51 -15.63 -6.17 -14.36
N PRO A 52 -15.33 -6.70 -15.56
CA PRO A 52 -15.53 -8.11 -15.86
C PRO A 52 -14.81 -9.02 -14.86
N LEU A 53 -15.42 -10.16 -14.50
CA LEU A 53 -14.92 -11.03 -13.43
C LEU A 53 -13.44 -11.43 -13.56
N LEU A 54 -13.00 -11.78 -14.78
CA LEU A 54 -11.61 -12.16 -15.02
C LEU A 54 -10.65 -10.97 -14.84
N GLU A 55 -11.05 -9.77 -15.24
CA GLU A 55 -10.28 -8.56 -15.01
C GLU A 55 -10.23 -8.22 -13.52
N ARG A 56 -11.31 -8.46 -12.75
CA ARG A 56 -11.28 -8.33 -11.28
C ARG A 56 -10.25 -9.26 -10.65
N ALA A 57 -10.20 -10.52 -11.09
CA ALA A 57 -9.19 -11.48 -10.62
C ALA A 57 -7.77 -11.02 -10.97
N LYS A 58 -7.57 -10.46 -12.17
CA LYS A 58 -6.29 -9.89 -12.60
C LYS A 58 -5.88 -8.68 -11.75
N PHE A 59 -6.80 -7.75 -11.46
CA PHE A 59 -6.52 -6.61 -10.59
C PHE A 59 -6.18 -7.05 -9.15
N LEU A 60 -6.83 -8.09 -8.61
CA LEU A 60 -6.42 -8.68 -7.32
C LEU A 60 -4.99 -9.26 -7.38
N ALA A 61 -4.62 -9.91 -8.48
CA ALA A 61 -3.26 -10.43 -8.66
C ALA A 61 -2.23 -9.28 -8.77
N ILE A 62 -2.54 -8.23 -9.52
CA ILE A 62 -1.70 -7.03 -9.64
C ILE A 62 -1.54 -6.36 -8.28
N PHE A 63 -2.64 -6.15 -7.54
CA PHE A 63 -2.63 -5.58 -6.20
C PHE A 63 -1.66 -6.33 -5.26
N THR A 64 -1.75 -7.67 -5.24
CA THR A 64 -0.89 -8.52 -4.41
C THR A 64 0.57 -8.46 -4.85
N SER A 65 0.84 -8.58 -6.15
CA SER A 65 2.20 -8.50 -6.69
C SER A 65 2.87 -7.15 -6.39
N ASN A 66 2.12 -6.06 -6.52
CA ASN A 66 2.60 -4.73 -6.16
C ASN A 66 2.97 -4.71 -4.66
N LEU A 67 2.08 -5.24 -3.81
CA LEU A 67 2.29 -5.21 -2.37
C LEU A 67 3.49 -6.05 -1.94
N ASP A 68 3.75 -7.17 -2.60
CA ASP A 68 4.95 -7.97 -2.41
C ASP A 68 6.22 -7.15 -2.74
N GLU A 69 6.24 -6.43 -3.86
CA GLU A 69 7.36 -5.54 -4.22
C GLU A 69 7.58 -4.45 -3.15
N PHE A 70 6.49 -3.82 -2.70
CA PHE A 70 6.55 -2.81 -1.64
C PHE A 70 7.21 -3.35 -0.37
N PHE A 71 6.82 -4.55 0.09
CA PHE A 71 7.39 -5.14 1.29
C PHE A 71 8.81 -5.67 1.08
N MET A 72 9.15 -6.19 -0.09
CA MET A 72 10.53 -6.60 -0.41
C MET A 72 11.50 -5.43 -0.29
N LYS A 73 11.14 -4.26 -0.83
CA LYS A 73 11.94 -3.03 -0.70
C LYS A 73 11.99 -2.54 0.76
N ARG A 74 10.89 -2.66 1.51
CA ARG A 74 10.81 -2.21 2.91
C ARG A 74 11.47 -3.13 3.94
N ALA A 75 11.67 -4.41 3.62
CA ALA A 75 12.32 -5.38 4.50
C ALA A 75 13.78 -5.00 4.83
N VAL A 76 14.44 -4.25 3.95
CA VAL A 76 15.79 -3.70 4.18
C VAL A 76 15.74 -2.55 5.19
N VAL A 77 14.78 -1.63 5.03
CA VAL A 77 14.57 -0.47 5.92
C VAL A 77 14.24 -0.90 7.36
N LEU A 78 13.55 -2.03 7.54
CA LEU A 78 13.23 -2.57 8.88
C LEU A 78 14.46 -3.08 9.66
N ARG A 79 15.62 -3.25 9.01
CA ARG A 79 16.86 -3.72 9.67
C ARG A 79 17.68 -2.58 10.30
N GLU A 80 17.32 -1.32 10.04
CA GLU A 80 17.99 -0.15 10.59
C GLU A 80 17.47 0.27 11.98
N GLU A 81 18.10 1.24 12.65
CA GLU A 81 17.77 1.70 14.02
C GLU A 81 16.42 2.41 14.13
N GLU A 82 15.55 1.93 15.03
CA GLU A 82 14.17 2.38 15.15
C GLU A 82 14.05 3.82 15.70
N THR A 83 13.54 4.75 14.87
CA THR A 83 13.29 6.15 15.24
C THR A 83 11.79 6.42 15.43
N GLU A 84 11.43 7.46 16.19
CA GLU A 84 10.01 7.80 16.43
C GLU A 84 9.26 8.15 15.14
N ALA A 85 9.91 8.88 14.21
CA ALA A 85 9.33 9.18 12.90
C ALA A 85 8.99 7.89 12.13
N ARG A 86 9.87 6.88 12.19
CA ARG A 86 9.65 5.60 11.52
C ARG A 86 8.58 4.75 12.19
N ARG A 87 8.44 4.81 13.52
CA ARG A 87 7.31 4.19 14.23
C ARG A 87 5.98 4.82 13.80
N SER A 88 5.95 6.15 13.70
CA SER A 88 4.77 6.88 13.24
C SER A 88 4.38 6.47 11.81
N LEU A 89 5.34 6.47 10.88
CA LEU A 89 5.13 6.01 9.50
C LEU A 89 4.65 4.56 9.47
N THR A 90 5.30 3.66 10.21
CA THR A 90 4.91 2.24 10.28
C THR A 90 3.47 2.06 10.75
N ARG A 91 3.04 2.86 11.73
CA ARG A 91 1.66 2.86 12.22
C ARG A 91 0.70 3.34 11.13
N GLU A 92 1.01 4.44 10.46
CA GLU A 92 0.20 4.96 9.35
C GLU A 92 0.06 3.94 8.20
N LEU A 93 1.17 3.33 7.78
CA LEU A 93 1.14 2.30 6.73
C LEU A 93 0.27 1.11 7.14
N ARG A 94 0.36 0.65 8.39
CA ARG A 94 -0.47 -0.44 8.92
C ARG A 94 -1.95 -0.08 8.92
N ASP A 95 -2.29 1.13 9.35
CA ASP A 95 -3.66 1.59 9.46
C ASP A 95 -4.33 1.69 8.07
N ARG A 96 -3.56 2.04 7.03
CA ARG A 96 -4.03 2.01 5.63
C ARG A 96 -4.09 0.60 5.04
N LEU A 97 -3.06 -0.22 5.26
CA LEU A 97 -2.95 -1.54 4.64
C LEU A 97 -3.96 -2.56 5.16
N THR A 98 -4.24 -2.53 6.47
CA THR A 98 -5.13 -3.52 7.11
C THR A 98 -6.52 -3.57 6.46
N PRO A 99 -7.26 -2.46 6.27
CA PRO A 99 -8.55 -2.50 5.60
C PRO A 99 -8.45 -2.83 4.11
N MET A 100 -7.35 -2.51 3.42
CA MET A 100 -7.14 -2.91 2.02
C MET A 100 -7.02 -4.43 1.89
N LEU A 101 -6.21 -5.06 2.74
CA LEU A 101 -6.05 -6.52 2.79
C LEU A 101 -7.36 -7.23 3.14
N GLN A 102 -8.14 -6.69 4.06
CA GLN A 102 -9.46 -7.24 4.41
C GLN A 102 -10.41 -7.23 3.20
N ARG A 103 -10.54 -6.09 2.50
CA ARG A 103 -11.37 -5.96 1.30
C ARG A 103 -10.90 -6.88 0.16
N GLN A 104 -9.59 -6.96 -0.06
CA GLN A 104 -8.99 -7.87 -1.03
C GLN A 104 -9.38 -9.33 -0.74
N ALA A 105 -9.21 -9.76 0.51
CA ALA A 105 -9.49 -11.13 0.92
C ALA A 105 -10.98 -11.46 0.87
N GLU A 106 -11.84 -10.49 1.19
CA GLU A 106 -13.29 -10.60 1.04
C GLU A 106 -13.70 -10.76 -0.42
N CYS A 107 -13.23 -9.88 -1.31
CA CYS A 107 -13.50 -9.98 -2.75
C CYS A 107 -13.06 -11.32 -3.32
N TYR A 108 -11.86 -11.80 -2.96
CA TYR A 108 -11.38 -13.10 -3.41
C TYR A 108 -12.29 -14.24 -2.95
N ARG A 109 -12.65 -14.29 -1.66
CA ARG A 109 -13.45 -15.39 -1.09
C ARG A 109 -14.91 -15.37 -1.49
N GLN A 110 -15.53 -14.19 -1.57
CA GLN A 110 -16.97 -14.07 -1.77
C GLN A 110 -17.37 -13.86 -3.23
N VAL A 111 -16.47 -13.29 -4.05
CA VAL A 111 -16.77 -13.00 -5.46
C VAL A 111 -16.03 -13.97 -6.38
N ILE A 112 -14.71 -14.06 -6.27
CA ILE A 112 -13.91 -14.79 -7.25
C ILE A 112 -14.10 -16.31 -7.10
N ILE A 113 -13.88 -16.87 -5.90
CA ILE A 113 -14.00 -18.32 -5.68
C ILE A 113 -15.39 -18.86 -6.05
N PRO A 114 -16.51 -18.29 -5.57
CA PRO A 114 -17.82 -18.91 -5.77
C PRO A 114 -18.28 -18.89 -7.22
N VAL A 115 -18.00 -17.78 -7.94
CA VAL A 115 -18.36 -17.65 -9.36
C VAL A 115 -17.48 -18.56 -10.21
N TRP A 116 -16.19 -18.67 -9.88
CA TRP A 116 -15.29 -19.58 -10.60
C TRP A 116 -15.69 -21.04 -10.43
N LEU A 117 -16.05 -21.47 -9.21
CA LEU A 117 -16.57 -22.82 -8.97
C LEU A 117 -17.86 -23.06 -9.76
N HIS A 118 -18.80 -22.11 -9.78
CA HIS A 118 -20.01 -22.26 -10.62
C HIS A 118 -19.68 -22.42 -12.10
N MET A 119 -18.73 -21.66 -12.63
CA MET A 119 -18.32 -21.78 -14.05
C MET A 119 -17.56 -23.07 -14.36
N ALA A 120 -16.87 -23.67 -13.39
CA ALA A 120 -16.07 -24.89 -13.59
C ALA A 120 -16.89 -26.20 -13.55
N PHE A 121 -18.13 -26.15 -13.05
CA PHE A 121 -19.04 -27.32 -12.94
C PHE A 121 -20.20 -27.29 -13.95
N ILE A 122 -20.10 -26.46 -15.00
CA ILE A 122 -21.01 -26.41 -16.16
C ILE A 122 -20.23 -26.89 -17.38
#